data_AF-A0A066YVZ6-F1
#
_entry.id   AF-A0A066YVZ6-F1
#
_cell.length_a   1.000
_cell.length_b   1.000
_cell.length_c   1.000
_cell.angle_alpha   90.00
_cell.angle_beta   90.00
_cell.angle_gamma   90.00
#
_symmetry.space_group_name_H-M   'P 1'
#
loop_
_entity.id
_entity.type
_entity.pdbx_description
1 polymer ?
#
loop_
_entity_poly.entity_id
_entity_poly.type
_entity_poly.pdbx_seq_one_letter_code
_entity_poly.pdbx_strand_id
1 'polypeptide(L)'
;MAVPTTLDHAVKTYSLPQAYWLAKAADLAYKDEATIEQQAHDWGFPTVRHHHTAFTPPFPLQDTQAYTAASDRMIITAFRGTEGW
;
A
#
# COMPACT_ATOMS: atom_id res chain seq x y z
N MET A 1 -8.04 -21.71 2.09
CA MET A 1 -6.59 -21.46 1.91
C MET A 1 -6.01 -21.08 3.27
N ALA A 2 -4.82 -21.57 3.63
CA ALA A 2 -4.12 -21.07 4.84
C ALA A 2 -3.76 -19.60 4.67
N VAL A 3 -3.78 -18.81 5.75
CA VAL A 3 -3.41 -17.38 5.69
C VAL A 3 -1.92 -17.29 5.30
N PRO A 4 -1.56 -16.58 4.21
CA PRO A 4 -0.17 -16.38 3.83
C PRO A 4 0.57 -15.59 4.92
N THR A 5 1.78 -16.02 5.27
CA THR A 5 2.62 -15.38 6.30
C THR A 5 3.78 -14.58 5.71
N THR A 6 4.05 -14.72 4.42
CA THR A 6 5.12 -13.99 3.71
C THR A 6 4.61 -13.48 2.37
N LEU A 7 5.00 -12.26 2.01
CA LEU A 7 4.74 -11.64 0.72
C LEU A 7 5.87 -12.00 -0.25
N ASP A 8 5.54 -12.70 -1.34
CA ASP A 8 6.51 -13.08 -2.37
C ASP A 8 6.66 -11.96 -3.42
N HIS A 9 7.80 -11.28 -3.40
CA HIS A 9 8.12 -10.19 -4.33
C HIS A 9 8.40 -10.65 -5.78
N ALA A 10 8.53 -11.97 -6.03
CA ALA A 10 8.82 -12.50 -7.35
C ALA A 10 7.57 -12.84 -8.18
N VAL A 11 6.36 -12.82 -7.59
CA VAL A 11 5.11 -13.17 -8.29
C VAL A 11 4.86 -12.24 -9.48
N LYS A 12 4.60 -12.83 -10.66
CA LYS A 12 4.27 -12.11 -11.91
C LYS A 12 2.92 -12.51 -12.52
N THR A 13 2.20 -13.43 -11.88
CA THR A 13 0.91 -13.95 -12.36
C THR A 13 -0.16 -13.78 -11.29
N TYR A 14 -1.43 -13.98 -11.65
CA TYR A 14 -2.51 -13.95 -10.68
C TYR A 14 -2.38 -15.09 -9.67
N SER A 15 -2.42 -14.76 -8.38
CA SER A 15 -2.42 -15.74 -7.31
C SER A 15 -3.28 -15.24 -6.15
N LEU A 16 -3.99 -16.17 -5.51
CA LEU A 16 -4.81 -15.85 -4.33
C LEU A 16 -3.96 -15.35 -3.15
N PRO A 17 -2.77 -15.92 -2.84
CA PRO A 17 -1.88 -15.35 -1.83
C PRO A 17 -1.45 -13.91 -2.14
N GLN A 18 -1.16 -13.59 -3.40
CA GLN A 18 -0.77 -12.23 -3.78
C GLN A 18 -1.95 -11.26 -3.65
N ALA A 19 -3.14 -11.67 -4.07
CA ALA A 19 -4.35 -10.86 -3.92
C ALA A 19 -4.63 -10.52 -2.45
N TYR A 20 -4.39 -11.47 -1.53
CA TYR A 20 -4.48 -11.23 -0.09
C TYR A 20 -3.52 -10.13 0.37
N TRP A 21 -2.26 -10.17 -0.06
CA TRP A 21 -1.29 -9.14 0.30
C TRP A 21 -1.58 -7.77 -0.31
N LEU A 22 -2.13 -7.72 -1.53
CA LEU A 22 -2.60 -6.45 -2.11
C LEU A 22 -3.76 -5.87 -1.30
N ALA A 23 -4.65 -6.72 -0.77
CA ALA A 23 -5.70 -6.27 0.15
C ALA A 23 -5.11 -5.74 1.47
N LYS A 24 -4.09 -6.41 2.03
CA LYS A 24 -3.37 -5.92 3.22
C LYS A 24 -2.66 -4.58 2.96
N ALA A 25 -2.07 -4.39 1.79
CA ALA A 25 -1.45 -3.11 1.42
C ALA A 25 -2.49 -1.98 1.25
N ALA A 26 -3.66 -2.28 0.69
CA ALA A 26 -4.76 -1.32 0.60
C ALA A 26 -5.30 -0.93 1.99
N ASP A 27 -5.45 -1.90 2.91
CA ASP A 27 -5.81 -1.66 4.31
C ASP A 27 -4.76 -0.81 5.05
N LEU A 28 -3.48 -1.04 4.78
CA LEU A 28 -2.37 -0.29 5.37
C LEU A 28 -2.38 1.19 4.97
N ALA A 29 -2.91 1.54 3.79
CA ALA A 29 -2.99 2.93 3.31
C ALA A 29 -3.89 3.85 4.15
N TYR A 30 -4.70 3.30 5.06
CA TYR A 30 -5.50 4.06 6.02
C TYR A 30 -4.76 4.37 7.33
N LYS A 31 -3.52 3.87 7.52
CA LYS A 31 -2.74 4.08 8.74
C LYS A 31 -1.85 5.32 8.62
N ASP A 32 -1.27 5.74 9.74
CA ASP A 32 -0.27 6.81 9.77
C ASP A 32 1.05 6.39 9.10
N GLU A 33 1.88 7.38 8.76
CA GLU A 33 3.13 7.16 8.02
C GLU A 33 4.10 6.22 8.76
N ALA A 34 4.25 6.37 10.07
CA ALA A 34 5.16 5.53 10.86
C ALA A 34 4.73 4.06 10.87
N THR A 35 3.42 3.81 10.98
CA THR A 35 2.84 2.46 10.89
C THR A 35 3.05 1.87 9.49
N ILE A 36 2.86 2.67 8.43
CA ILE A 36 3.10 2.25 7.04
C ILE A 36 4.57 1.88 6.85
N GLU A 37 5.50 2.73 7.28
CA GLU A 37 6.95 2.49 7.13
C GLU A 37 7.38 1.20 7.83
N GLN A 38 7.03 1.05 9.11
CA GLN A 38 7.38 -0.15 9.87
C GLN A 38 6.81 -1.41 9.22
N GLN A 39 5.52 -1.40 8.87
CA GLN A 39 4.87 -2.58 8.31
C GLN A 39 5.41 -2.93 6.91
N ALA A 40 5.72 -1.94 6.07
CA ALA A 40 6.32 -2.15 4.77
C ALA A 40 7.75 -2.72 4.89
N HIS A 41 8.53 -2.25 5.86
CA HIS A 41 9.84 -2.82 6.17
C HIS A 41 9.74 -4.27 6.65
N ASP A 42 8.76 -4.61 7.49
CA ASP A 42 8.51 -5.99 7.92
C ASP A 42 8.11 -6.91 6.75
N TRP A 43 7.52 -6.36 5.69
CA TRP A 43 7.23 -7.07 4.45
C TRP A 43 8.42 -7.16 3.50
N GLY A 44 9.56 -6.55 3.83
CA GLY A 44 10.78 -6.57 3.02
C GLY A 44 10.86 -5.48 1.96
N PHE A 45 10.11 -4.38 2.10
CA PHE A 45 10.27 -3.18 1.27
C PHE A 45 11.26 -2.20 1.95
N PRO A 46 12.50 -2.07 1.46
CA PRO A 46 13.49 -1.16 2.04
C PRO A 46 13.22 0.33 1.76
N THR A 47 12.33 0.65 0.82
CA THR A 47 12.03 2.04 0.45
C THR A 47 10.53 2.29 0.52
N VAL A 48 10.14 3.35 1.22
CA VAL A 48 8.76 3.83 1.31
C VAL A 48 8.74 5.32 0.93
N ARG A 49 7.71 5.74 0.20
CA ARG A 49 7.43 7.14 -0.10
C ARG A 49 5.96 7.43 0.15
N HIS A 50 5.68 8.50 0.87
CA HIS A 50 4.32 8.96 1.13
C HIS A 50 3.94 10.03 0.11
N HIS A 51 2.67 9.99 -0.31
CA HIS A 51 2.08 10.93 -1.24
C HIS A 51 0.86 11.52 -0.57
N HIS A 52 0.85 12.85 -0.44
CA HIS A 52 -0.28 13.58 0.07
C HIS A 52 -0.60 14.71 -0.91
N THR A 53 -1.85 14.75 -1.37
CA THR A 53 -2.35 15.88 -2.14
C THR A 53 -3.44 16.55 -1.34
N ALA A 54 -3.18 17.79 -0.91
CA ALA A 54 -4.20 18.64 -0.33
C ALA A 54 -5.20 19.08 -1.40
N PHE A 55 -6.47 19.18 -1.05
CA PHE A 55 -7.49 19.72 -1.94
C PHE A 55 -7.09 21.12 -2.43
N THR A 56 -6.93 21.26 -3.75
CA THR A 56 -6.66 22.54 -4.42
C THR A 56 -7.59 22.70 -5.63
N PRO A 57 -8.45 23.72 -5.66
CA PRO A 57 -9.27 24.01 -6.84
C PRO A 57 -8.38 24.14 -8.10
N PRO A 58 -8.81 23.62 -9.27
CA PRO A 58 -10.15 23.10 -9.58
C PRO A 58 -10.31 21.59 -9.39
N PHE A 59 -9.33 20.88 -8.83
CA PHE A 59 -9.37 19.41 -8.74
C PHE A 59 -10.29 18.95 -7.59
N PRO A 60 -11.33 18.15 -7.85
CA PRO A 60 -12.29 17.71 -6.85
C PRO A 60 -11.78 16.58 -5.94
N LEU A 61 -10.47 16.32 -5.90
CA LEU A 61 -9.89 15.26 -5.08
C LEU A 61 -9.72 15.77 -3.65
N GLN A 62 -10.58 15.26 -2.76
CA GLN A 62 -10.46 15.45 -1.31
C GLN A 62 -9.26 14.64 -0.80
N ASP A 63 -8.36 15.27 -0.05
CA ASP A 63 -7.20 14.71 0.67
C ASP A 63 -6.81 13.27 0.27
N THR A 64 -6.30 13.14 -0.97
CA THR A 64 -5.81 11.85 -1.46
C THR A 64 -4.49 11.56 -0.77
N GLN A 65 -4.45 10.45 -0.05
CA GLN A 65 -3.25 9.91 0.56
C GLN A 65 -2.91 8.58 -0.10
N ALA A 66 -1.63 8.36 -0.33
CA ALA A 66 -1.11 7.11 -0.84
C ALA A 66 0.29 6.88 -0.31
N TYR A 67 0.77 5.66 -0.42
CA TYR A 67 2.18 5.36 -0.26
C TYR A 67 2.67 4.45 -1.38
N THR A 68 3.96 4.55 -1.70
CA THR A 68 4.66 3.61 -2.56
C THR A 68 5.71 2.88 -1.73
N ALA A 69 5.65 1.55 -1.69
CA ALA A 69 6.68 0.69 -1.13
C ALA A 69 7.42 -0.05 -2.26
N ALA A 70 8.76 -0.10 -2.19
CA ALA A 70 9.59 -0.65 -3.26
C ALA A 70 10.71 -1.55 -2.75
N SER A 71 10.86 -2.68 -3.43
CA SER A 71 12.00 -3.61 -3.35
C SER A 71 12.64 -3.72 -4.75
N ASP A 72 13.65 -4.56 -4.89
CA ASP A 72 14.30 -4.85 -6.17
C ASP A 72 13.40 -5.60 -7.18
N ARG A 73 12.33 -6.26 -6.71
CA ARG A 73 11.48 -7.13 -7.53
C ARG A 73 10.00 -6.70 -7.62
N MET A 74 9.57 -5.82 -6.71
CA MET A 74 8.17 -5.41 -6.59
C MET A 74 8.06 -3.93 -6.16
N ILE A 75 7.08 -3.24 -6.75
CA ILE A 75 6.62 -1.92 -6.32
C ILE A 75 5.12 -2.04 -6.05
N ILE A 76 4.68 -1.56 -4.90
CA ILE A 76 3.27 -1.42 -4.54
C ILE A 76 2.98 0.06 -4.35
N THR A 77 1.96 0.58 -5.00
CA THR A 77 1.37 1.88 -4.68
C THR A 77 -0.06 1.65 -4.19
N ALA A 78 -0.32 1.99 -2.93
CA ALA A 78 -1.64 1.84 -2.32
C ALA A 78 -2.23 3.21 -2.04
N PHE A 79 -3.48 3.39 -2.43
CA PHE A 79 -4.24 4.63 -2.25
C PHE A 79 -5.24 4.44 -1.11
N ARG A 80 -5.30 5.43 -0.21
CA ARG A 80 -6.37 5.52 0.77
C ARG A 80 -7.68 5.77 0.04
N GLY A 81 -8.68 4.92 0.27
CA GLY A 81 -10.02 5.14 -0.26
C GLY A 81 -10.76 6.22 0.53
N THR A 82 -11.96 6.55 0.10
CA THR A 82 -12.88 7.40 0.86
C THR A 82 -13.45 6.61 2.03
N GLU A 83 -13.27 7.12 3.24
CA GLU A 83 -14.05 6.68 4.39
C GLU A 83 -15.46 7.26 4.25
N GLY A 84 -16.47 6.39 4.21
CA GLY A 84 -17.87 6.81 4.15
C GLY A 84 -18.33 7.40 5.48
N TRP A 85 -19.16 8.44 5.37
CA TRP A 85 -19.84 9.22 6.42
C TRP A 85 -20.39 8.43 7.60
#